data_AF-A0A9P1AND8-F1
#
_entry.id   AF-A0A9P1AND8-F1
#
_cell.length_a   1.000
_cell.length_b   1.000
_cell.length_c   1.000
_cell.angle_alpha   90.00
_cell.angle_beta   90.00
_cell.angle_gamma   90.00
#
_symmetry.space_group_name_H-M   'P 1'
#
loop_
_entity.id
_entity.type
_entity.pdbx_description
1 polymer ?
#
loop_
_entity_poly.entity_id
_entity_poly.type
_entity_poly.pdbx_seq_one_letter_code
_entity_poly.pdbx_strand_id
1 'polypeptide(L)'
;MPGRDIPITRKANLSDFRAKEREIGKHILRALIERKPQFKDYFGIHVDEKKDDVYSCREFQLQSHRIQNFLDTAVSSLGFCPIGNIHQMAYRIGQIHFYRGVNFGADNWLTFKKVTVEIVTQDGSNSESRFLDEARRNCHDEETRF
;
A
#
# COMPACT_ATOMS: atom_id res chain seq x y z
N MET A 1 -15.87 -23.59 -27.29
CA MET A 1 -15.10 -22.47 -26.74
C MET A 1 -14.86 -22.73 -25.26
N PRO A 2 -13.70 -23.22 -24.82
CA PRO A 2 -13.45 -23.41 -23.39
C PRO A 2 -12.99 -22.08 -22.78
N GLY A 3 -13.70 -21.64 -21.74
CA GLY A 3 -13.30 -20.51 -20.90
C GLY A 3 -11.94 -20.79 -20.26
N ARG A 4 -10.98 -19.89 -20.48
CA ARG A 4 -9.68 -19.96 -19.81
C ARG A 4 -9.84 -19.44 -18.39
N ASP A 5 -10.07 -20.36 -17.46
CA ASP A 5 -9.87 -20.09 -16.03
C ASP A 5 -8.41 -19.68 -15.80
N ILE A 6 -8.22 -18.40 -15.51
CA ILE A 6 -6.91 -17.87 -15.14
C ILE A 6 -6.59 -18.44 -13.74
N PRO A 7 -5.49 -19.18 -13.55
CA PRO A 7 -5.16 -19.74 -12.25
C PRO A 7 -4.98 -18.62 -11.22
N ILE A 8 -5.69 -18.73 -10.10
CA ILE A 8 -5.68 -17.79 -8.96
C ILE A 8 -4.24 -17.45 -8.52
N THR A 9 -3.32 -18.40 -8.67
CA THR A 9 -1.88 -18.29 -8.40
C THR A 9 -1.14 -17.25 -9.26
N ARG A 10 -1.58 -16.96 -10.48
CA ARG A 10 -0.95 -15.92 -11.34
C ARG A 10 -1.38 -14.51 -10.97
N LYS A 11 -2.61 -14.32 -10.47
CA LYS A 11 -3.09 -13.00 -10.03
C LYS A 11 -2.38 -12.51 -8.76
N ALA A 12 -2.14 -13.41 -7.80
CA ALA A 12 -1.41 -13.11 -6.57
C ALA A 12 0.05 -12.65 -6.82
N ASN A 13 0.72 -13.27 -7.79
CA ASN A 13 2.09 -12.89 -8.17
C ASN A 13 2.16 -11.54 -8.91
N LEU A 14 1.17 -11.20 -9.74
CA LEU A 14 1.13 -9.89 -10.40
C LEU A 14 0.82 -8.74 -9.43
N SER A 15 -0.02 -8.97 -8.41
CA SER A 15 -0.28 -7.96 -7.37
C SER A 15 0.95 -7.73 -6.47
N ASP A 16 1.70 -8.79 -6.15
CA ASP A 16 2.92 -8.69 -5.33
C ASP A 16 4.06 -7.99 -6.08
N PHE A 17 4.22 -8.26 -7.40
CA PHE A 17 5.18 -7.55 -8.24
C PHE A 17 4.83 -6.06 -8.39
N ARG A 18 3.55 -5.74 -8.66
CA ARG A 18 3.09 -4.35 -8.79
C ARG A 18 3.18 -3.57 -7.48
N ALA A 19 3.07 -4.22 -6.33
CA ALA A 19 3.23 -3.59 -5.03
C ALA A 19 4.68 -3.22 -4.71
N LYS A 20 5.64 -4.08 -5.11
CA LYS A 20 7.08 -3.85 -4.94
C LYS A 20 7.64 -2.80 -5.90
N GLU A 21 7.13 -2.71 -7.13
CA GLU A 21 7.55 -1.70 -8.12
C GLU A 21 7.09 -0.26 -7.78
N ARG A 22 6.10 -0.08 -6.91
CA ARG A 22 5.41 1.20 -6.70
C ARG A 22 5.80 1.96 -5.44
N GLU A 23 6.78 1.47 -4.70
CA GLU A 23 7.19 2.08 -3.43
C GLU A 23 5.98 2.41 -2.52
N ILE A 24 4.98 1.53 -2.47
CA ILE A 24 3.66 1.77 -1.85
C ILE A 24 3.80 2.29 -0.42
N GLY A 25 4.77 1.76 0.33
CA GLY A 25 5.09 2.25 1.68
C GLY A 25 5.39 3.75 1.75
N LYS A 26 6.03 4.34 0.74
CA LYS A 26 6.31 5.79 0.66
C LYS A 26 5.02 6.58 0.40
N HIS A 27 4.19 6.11 -0.54
CA HIS A 27 2.92 6.76 -0.87
C HIS A 27 1.97 6.78 0.33
N ILE A 28 1.87 5.66 1.05
CA ILE A 28 1.09 5.56 2.28
C ILE A 28 1.63 6.51 3.35
N LEU A 29 2.95 6.50 3.62
CA LEU A 29 3.54 7.33 4.65
C LEU A 29 3.38 8.83 4.35
N ARG A 30 3.56 9.22 3.08
CA ARG A 30 3.33 10.60 2.62
C ARG A 30 1.89 11.03 2.87
N ALA A 31 0.92 10.23 2.41
CA ALA A 31 -0.50 10.54 2.57
C ALA A 31 -0.94 10.57 4.05
N LEU A 32 -0.35 9.73 4.91
CA LEU A 32 -0.60 9.76 6.35
C LEU A 32 -0.14 11.07 6.99
N ILE A 33 1.07 11.50 6.66
CA ILE A 33 1.65 12.75 7.18
C ILE A 33 0.85 13.95 6.69
N GLU A 34 0.41 13.97 5.43
CA GLU A 34 -0.42 15.05 4.87
C GLU A 34 -1.78 15.14 5.55
N ARG A 35 -2.44 14.01 5.83
CA ARG A 35 -3.75 13.99 6.48
C ARG A 35 -3.68 14.25 7.98
N LYS A 36 -2.63 13.77 8.64
CA LYS A 36 -2.44 13.93 10.08
C LYS A 36 -0.95 14.13 10.38
N PRO A 37 -0.47 15.37 10.41
CA PRO A 37 0.96 15.70 10.59
C PRO A 37 1.62 15.08 11.83
N GLN A 38 0.86 14.80 12.89
CA GLN A 38 1.32 14.10 14.10
C GLN A 38 1.97 12.73 13.82
N PHE A 39 1.67 12.10 12.68
CA PHE A 39 2.37 10.89 12.27
C PHE A 39 3.88 11.09 12.09
N LYS A 40 4.35 12.33 11.82
CA LYS A 40 5.79 12.65 11.83
C LYS A 40 6.41 12.30 13.18
N ASP A 41 5.77 12.70 14.28
CA ASP A 41 6.27 12.46 15.63
C ASP A 41 6.29 10.96 15.95
N TYR A 42 5.22 10.24 15.62
CA TYR A 42 5.13 8.79 15.84
C TYR A 42 6.21 8.00 15.08
N PHE A 43 6.60 8.49 13.90
CA PHE A 43 7.64 7.87 13.08
C PHE A 43 9.04 8.46 13.30
N GLY A 44 9.18 9.48 14.16
CA GLY A 44 10.43 10.18 14.43
C GLY A 44 10.99 10.93 13.22
N ILE A 45 10.11 11.39 12.33
CA ILE A 45 10.47 12.05 11.07
C ILE A 45 10.68 13.54 11.35
N HIS A 46 11.94 13.95 11.39
CA HIS A 46 12.34 15.34 11.59
C HIS A 46 12.81 15.88 10.24
N VAL A 47 11.93 16.58 9.53
CA VAL A 47 12.29 17.29 8.31
C VAL A 47 12.58 18.73 8.70
N ASP A 48 13.77 19.21 8.34
CA ASP A 48 14.14 20.60 8.49
C ASP A 48 13.18 21.46 7.63
N GLU A 49 12.53 22.47 8.19
CA GLU A 49 11.50 23.26 7.50
C GLU A 49 12.01 23.92 6.20
N LYS A 50 13.34 24.01 6.04
CA LYS A 50 14.03 24.57 4.88
C LYS A 50 14.35 23.55 3.78
N LYS A 51 14.17 22.25 4.03
CA LYS A 51 14.32 21.18 3.04
C LYS A 51 12.93 20.62 2.72
N ASP A 52 12.35 21.08 1.61
CA ASP A 52 11.02 20.69 1.15
C ASP A 52 10.88 19.20 0.79
N ASP A 53 11.99 18.47 0.63
CA ASP A 53 11.95 17.09 0.17
C ASP A 53 11.95 16.06 1.31
N VAL A 54 10.74 15.68 1.75
CA VAL A 54 10.54 14.57 2.70
C VAL A 54 11.12 13.25 2.20
N TYR A 55 11.23 13.03 0.88
CA TYR A 55 11.72 11.77 0.32
C TYR A 55 13.23 11.60 0.53
N SER A 56 13.96 12.70 0.76
CA SER A 56 15.37 12.70 1.12
C SER A 56 15.62 12.41 2.61
N CYS A 57 14.59 12.46 3.46
CA CYS A 57 14.69 12.22 4.89
C CYS A 57 14.94 10.72 5.17
N ARG A 58 16.02 10.42 5.90
CA ARG A 58 16.43 9.05 6.24
C ARG A 58 15.35 8.32 7.03
N GLU A 59 14.75 9.00 8.00
CA GLU A 59 13.69 8.46 8.85
C GLU A 59 12.44 8.17 8.02
N PHE A 60 12.09 9.05 7.08
CA PHE A 60 10.98 8.79 6.16
C PHE A 60 11.24 7.54 5.30
N GLN A 61 12.44 7.40 4.71
CA GLN A 61 12.81 6.23 3.92
C GLN A 61 12.78 4.93 4.74
N LEU A 62 13.30 4.97 5.97
CA LEU A 62 13.30 3.81 6.86
C LEU A 62 11.87 3.37 7.23
N GLN A 63 11.00 4.33 7.57
CA GLN A 63 9.66 4.03 8.05
C GLN A 63 8.73 3.61 6.90
N SER A 64 8.89 4.21 5.72
CA SER A 64 8.19 3.75 4.51
C SER A 64 8.57 2.33 4.13
N HIS A 65 9.84 1.95 4.23
CA HIS A 65 10.29 0.57 4.01
C HIS A 65 9.70 -0.40 5.05
N ARG A 66 9.59 0.00 6.32
CA ARG A 66 8.92 -0.82 7.35
C ARG A 66 7.44 -1.05 7.07
N ILE A 67 6.74 -0.02 6.57
CA ILE A 67 5.35 -0.14 6.14
C ILE A 67 5.24 -1.12 4.96
N GLN A 68 6.10 -0.99 3.95
CA GLN A 68 6.15 -1.92 2.82
C GLN A 68 6.34 -3.37 3.28
N ASN A 69 7.37 -3.63 4.09
CA ASN A 69 7.66 -4.98 4.59
C ASN A 69 6.53 -5.56 5.43
N PHE A 70 5.84 -4.72 6.21
CA PHE A 70 4.67 -5.15 6.96
C PHE A 70 3.55 -5.62 6.03
N LEU A 71 3.25 -4.86 4.97
CA LEU A 71 2.23 -5.23 3.99
C LEU A 71 2.61 -6.51 3.23
N ASP A 72 3.86 -6.61 2.77
CA ASP A 72 4.35 -7.80 2.06
C ASP A 72 4.24 -9.07 2.94
N THR A 73 4.58 -8.94 4.23
CA THR A 73 4.44 -10.04 5.20
C THR A 73 2.97 -10.42 5.42
N ALA A 74 2.09 -9.42 5.55
CA ALA A 74 0.67 -9.64 5.74
C ALA A 74 0.05 -10.36 4.54
N VAL A 75 0.32 -9.89 3.32
CA VAL A 75 -0.16 -10.50 2.06
C VAL A 75 0.36 -11.93 1.92
N SER A 76 1.65 -12.16 2.18
CA SER A 76 2.26 -13.49 2.12
C SER A 76 1.62 -14.48 3.10
N SER A 77 1.06 -13.98 4.21
CA SER A 77 0.41 -14.80 5.22
C SER A 77 -1.02 -15.23 4.85
N LEU A 78 -1.67 -14.57 3.88
CA LEU A 78 -3.09 -14.83 3.54
C LEU A 78 -3.31 -16.14 2.76
N GLY A 79 -2.28 -16.72 2.13
CA GLY A 79 -2.43 -17.89 1.25
C GLY A 79 -2.28 -19.25 1.93
N PHE A 80 -1.54 -19.34 3.04
CA PHE A 80 -1.13 -20.63 3.64
C PHE A 80 -0.93 -20.59 5.17
N CYS A 81 -1.14 -19.45 5.83
CA CYS A 81 -0.84 -19.33 7.25
C CYS A 81 -2.06 -19.68 8.13
N PRO A 82 -1.92 -20.56 9.14
CA PRO A 82 -2.97 -20.77 10.14
C PRO A 82 -3.36 -19.43 10.79
N ILE A 83 -4.66 -19.19 10.97
CA ILE A 83 -5.19 -17.94 11.53
C ILE A 83 -4.57 -17.56 12.89
N GLY A 84 -4.14 -18.55 13.67
CA GLY A 84 -3.43 -18.34 14.94
C GLY A 84 -2.13 -17.55 14.79
N ASN A 85 -1.39 -17.71 13.69
CA ASN A 85 -0.15 -16.97 13.45
C ASN A 85 -0.44 -15.50 13.14
N ILE A 86 -1.54 -15.21 12.43
CA ILE A 86 -1.99 -13.85 12.16
C ILE A 86 -2.37 -13.15 13.48
N HIS A 87 -3.08 -13.85 14.38
CA HIS A 87 -3.41 -13.33 15.70
C HIS A 87 -2.15 -13.03 16.54
N GLN A 88 -1.16 -13.91 16.53
CA GLN A 88 0.11 -13.69 17.23
C GLN A 88 0.88 -12.49 16.68
N MET A 89 0.92 -12.32 15.35
CA MET A 89 1.53 -11.14 14.72
C MET A 89 0.81 -9.86 15.12
N ALA A 90 -0.52 -9.83 15.03
CA ALA A 90 -1.32 -8.67 15.42
C ALA A 90 -1.11 -8.31 16.90
N TYR A 91 -1.09 -9.31 17.79
CA TYR A 91 -0.82 -9.14 19.21
C TYR A 91 0.56 -8.54 19.46
N ARG A 92 1.61 -9.08 18.83
CA ARG A 92 2.99 -8.59 19.00
C ARG A 92 3.16 -7.17 18.48
N ILE A 93 2.54 -6.82 17.35
CA ILE A 93 2.54 -5.45 16.83
C ILE A 93 1.84 -4.51 17.81
N GLY A 94 0.67 -4.90 18.31
CA GLY A 94 -0.06 -4.13 19.33
C GLY A 94 0.78 -3.88 20.58
N GLN A 95 1.45 -4.91 21.10
CA GLN A 95 2.37 -4.77 22.24
C GLN A 95 3.51 -3.79 21.96
N ILE A 96 4.17 -3.88 20.80
CA ILE A 96 5.27 -2.97 20.45
C ILE A 96 4.79 -1.51 20.44
N HIS A 97 3.60 -1.26 19.86
CA HIS A 97 3.06 0.09 19.77
C HIS A 97 2.57 0.59 21.13
N PHE A 98 2.05 -0.29 22.00
CA PHE A 98 1.67 0.08 23.36
C PHE A 98 2.89 0.39 24.26
N TYR A 99 3.92 -0.46 24.26
CA TYR A 99 5.04 -0.38 25.20
C TYR A 99 6.15 0.60 24.78
N ARG A 100 6.32 0.90 23.48
CA ARG A 100 7.34 1.87 23.03
C ARG A 100 6.91 3.34 23.18
N GLY A 101 5.84 3.62 23.91
CA GLY A 101 5.43 4.99 24.25
C GLY A 101 4.88 5.80 23.09
N VAL A 102 4.76 5.22 21.89
CA VAL A 102 3.95 5.80 20.82
C VAL A 102 2.51 5.51 21.22
N ASN A 103 1.79 6.47 21.81
CA ASN A 103 0.37 6.30 22.14
C ASN A 103 -0.46 6.25 20.82
N PHE A 104 -0.26 5.16 20.07
CA PHE A 104 -0.83 4.90 18.77
C PHE A 104 -2.15 4.19 19.00
N GLY A 105 -3.14 4.97 19.46
CA GLY A 105 -4.47 4.48 19.79
C GLY A 105 -5.22 3.91 18.59
N ALA A 106 -6.38 3.32 18.87
CA ALA A 106 -7.24 2.71 17.86
C ALA A 106 -7.56 3.65 16.68
N ASP A 107 -7.74 4.95 16.94
CA ASP A 107 -8.02 5.94 15.90
C ASP A 107 -6.86 6.13 14.91
N ASN A 108 -5.62 6.03 15.38
CA ASN A 108 -4.44 6.12 14.53
C ASN A 108 -4.31 4.86 13.67
N TRP A 109 -4.60 3.68 14.24
CA TRP A 109 -4.68 2.42 13.47
C TRP A 109 -5.79 2.47 12.43
N LEU A 110 -6.95 3.04 12.76
CA LEU A 110 -8.05 3.19 11.82
C LEU A 110 -7.69 4.16 10.69
N THR A 111 -7.02 5.27 11.02
CA THR A 111 -6.52 6.24 10.03
C THR A 111 -5.51 5.58 9.10
N PHE A 112 -4.54 4.84 9.65
CA PHE A 112 -3.58 4.04 8.89
C PHE A 112 -4.28 3.10 7.92
N LYS A 113 -5.21 2.27 8.41
CA LYS A 113 -5.99 1.34 7.59
C LYS A 113 -6.71 2.06 6.45
N LYS A 114 -7.41 3.17 6.73
CA LYS A 114 -8.16 3.93 5.72
C LYS A 114 -7.24 4.43 4.60
N VAL A 115 -6.13 5.07 4.96
CA VAL A 115 -5.15 5.56 3.98
C VAL A 115 -4.54 4.42 3.17
N THR A 116 -4.14 3.33 3.82
CA THR A 116 -3.60 2.16 3.13
C THR A 116 -4.59 1.63 2.11
N VAL A 117 -5.85 1.38 2.50
CA VAL A 117 -6.89 0.87 1.60
C VAL A 117 -7.07 1.81 0.41
N GLU A 118 -7.13 3.12 0.64
CA GLU A 118 -7.29 4.09 -0.44
C GLU A 118 -6.11 4.08 -1.41
N ILE A 119 -4.87 4.16 -0.92
CA ILE A 119 -3.67 4.15 -1.77
C ILE A 119 -3.57 2.86 -2.59
N VAL A 120 -3.87 1.70 -2.01
CA VAL A 120 -3.76 0.42 -2.73
C VAL A 120 -4.92 0.18 -3.70
N THR A 121 -6.07 0.84 -3.51
CA THR A 121 -7.26 0.69 -4.36
C THR A 121 -7.44 1.78 -5.39
N GLN A 122 -6.78 2.95 -5.24
CA GLN A 122 -6.81 4.05 -6.22
C GLN A 122 -6.33 3.63 -7.63
N ASP A 123 -5.55 2.56 -7.75
CA ASP A 123 -5.14 2.00 -9.05
C ASP A 123 -6.20 1.13 -9.73
N GLY A 124 -7.27 0.73 -9.03
CA GLY A 124 -8.40 0.02 -9.63
C GLY A 124 -9.13 0.91 -10.64
N SER A 125 -9.41 2.16 -10.28
CA SER A 125 -10.16 3.10 -11.12
C SER A 125 -9.35 3.69 -12.28
N ASN A 126 -8.03 3.86 -12.11
CA ASN A 126 -7.17 4.44 -13.16
C ASN A 126 -6.68 3.40 -14.18
N SER A 127 -6.62 2.12 -13.80
CA SER A 127 -6.32 1.04 -14.74
C SER A 127 -7.54 0.63 -15.57
N GLU A 128 -8.74 0.73 -15.00
CA GLU A 128 -10.01 0.53 -15.72
C GLU A 128 -10.27 1.67 -16.73
N SER A 129 -9.98 2.94 -16.37
CA SER A 129 -10.07 4.05 -17.33
C SER A 129 -9.06 3.92 -18.47
N ARG A 130 -7.81 3.55 -18.18
CA ARG A 130 -6.80 3.30 -19.22
C ARG A 130 -7.16 2.11 -20.10
N PHE A 131 -7.73 1.04 -19.55
CA PHE A 131 -8.19 -0.11 -20.33
C PHE A 131 -9.37 0.25 -21.24
N LEU A 132 -10.33 1.04 -20.74
CA LEU A 132 -11.44 1.56 -21.53
C LEU A 132 -10.97 2.55 -22.61
N ASP A 133 -10.00 3.42 -22.30
CA ASP A 133 -9.43 4.36 -23.26
C ASP A 133 -8.55 3.67 -24.32
N GLU A 134 -7.88 2.57 -23.97
CA GLU A 134 -7.16 1.71 -24.92
C GLU A 134 -8.14 0.93 -25.81
N ALA A 135 -9.20 0.35 -25.22
CA ALA A 135 -10.24 -0.35 -25.96
C ALA A 135 -10.98 0.60 -26.91
N ARG A 136 -11.27 1.83 -26.48
CA ARG A 136 -11.94 2.86 -27.27
C ARG A 136 -11.08 3.38 -28.42
N ARG A 137 -9.74 3.45 -28.24
CA ARG A 137 -8.80 3.73 -29.33
C ARG A 137 -8.75 2.61 -30.35
N ASN A 138 -8.67 1.36 -29.90
CA ASN A 138 -8.64 0.20 -30.79
C ASN A 138 -9.95 -0.01 -31.58
N CYS A 139 -11.11 0.41 -31.04
CA CYS A 139 -12.38 0.38 -31.77
C CYS A 139 -12.49 1.45 -32.88
N HIS A 140 -11.75 2.57 -32.79
CA HIS A 140 -11.75 3.60 -33.84
C HIS A 140 -10.86 3.25 -35.04
N ASP A 141 -9.85 2.40 -34.84
CA ASP A 141 -8.93 1.97 -35.90
C ASP A 141 -9.52 0.89 -36.83
N GLU A 142 -10.64 0.25 -36.46
CA GLU A 142 -11.35 -0.70 -37.34
C GLU A 142 -12.37 -0.02 -38.28
N GLU A 143 -12.83 1.19 -37.97
CA GLU A 143 -13.86 1.89 -38.77
C GLU A 143 -13.28 2.68 -39.96
N THR A 144 -11.95 2.80 -40.05
CA THR A 144 -11.23 3.51 -41.14
C THR A 144 -10.58 2.56 -42.15
N ARG A 145 -10.87 1.25 -42.09
CA ARG A 145 -10.35 0.22 -43.01
C ARG A 145 -11.35 -0.29 -44.04
N PHE A 146 -12.37 0.48 -44.38
CA PHE A 146 -13.24 0.23 -45.54
C PHE A 146 -13.25 1.43 -46.49
#